data_AF-A0A6A5VP08-F1
#
_entry.id   AF-A0A6A5VP08-F1
#
_cell.length_a   1.000
_cell.length_b   1.000
_cell.length_c   1.000
_cell.angle_alpha   90.00
_cell.angle_beta   90.00
_cell.angle_gamma   90.00
#
_symmetry.space_group_name_H-M   'P 1'
#
loop_
_entity.id
_entity.type
_entity.pdbx_description
1 polymer ?
#
loop_
_entity_poly.entity_id
_entity_poly.type
_entity_poly.pdbx_seq_one_letter_code
_entity_poly.pdbx_strand_id
1 'polypeptide(L)' 'MSSQQDDLLASLQSSMRNALATFGPSSPQYLNIKYMVDEHMANAALRSLSLDPRKKDDLKGSNMS' A
#
# COMPACT_ATOMS: atom_id res chain seq x y z
N MET A 1 -18.30 5.07 3.25
CA MET A 1 -17.29 5.70 4.12
C MET A 1 -15.96 5.11 3.71
N SER A 2 -15.03 5.94 3.22
CA SER A 2 -13.65 5.53 2.97
C SER A 2 -13.05 4.94 4.25
N SER A 3 -12.16 3.95 4.12
CA SER A 3 -11.44 3.50 5.31
C SER A 3 -10.51 4.61 5.79
N GLN A 4 -10.19 4.67 7.08
CA GLN A 4 -9.23 5.64 7.62
C GLN A 4 -7.86 5.57 6.91
N GLN A 5 -7.51 4.41 6.34
CA GLN A 5 -6.30 4.23 5.55
C GLN A 5 -6.39 4.93 4.19
N ASP A 6 -7.55 4.88 3.53
CA ASP A 6 -7.77 5.57 2.26
C ASP A 6 -7.72 7.09 2.44
N ASP A 7 -8.29 7.60 3.54
CA ASP A 7 -8.25 9.03 3.87
C ASP A 7 -6.83 9.52 4.15
N LEU A 8 -6.04 8.72 4.88
CA LEU A 8 -4.64 9.02 5.15
C LEU A 8 -3.81 9.04 3.86
N LEU A 9 -3.99 8.03 3.00
CA LEU A 9 -3.27 7.94 1.72
C LEU A 9 -3.63 9.13 0.80
N ALA A 10 -4.90 9.49 0.69
CA ALA A 10 -5.35 10.62 -0.11
C ALA A 10 -4.75 11.95 0.39
N SER A 11 -4.65 12.11 1.71
CA SER A 11 -4.00 13.26 2.35
C SER A 11 -2.50 13.33 2.04
N LEU A 12 -1.79 12.20 2.17
CA LEU A 12 -0.36 12.10 1.85
C LEU A 12 -0.08 12.39 0.38
N GLN A 13 -0.85 11.82 -0.54
CA GLN A 13 -0.70 12.07 -1.97
C GLN A 13 -0.96 13.53 -2.34
N SER A 14 -1.94 14.17 -1.70
CA SER A 14 -2.22 15.60 -1.89
C SER A 14 -1.06 16.46 -1.39
N SER A 15 -0.53 16.14 -0.20
CA SER A 15 0.64 16.80 0.37
C SER A 15 1.89 16.62 -0.51
N MET A 16 2.06 15.44 -1.11
CA MET A 16 3.18 15.15 -2.02
C MET A 16 3.12 16.00 -3.29
N ARG A 17 1.93 16.14 -3.91
CA ARG A 17 1.75 17.00 -5.10
C ARG A 17 2.03 18.47 -4.76
N ASN A 18 1.59 18.92 -3.60
CA ASN A 18 1.84 20.28 -3.12
C ASN A 18 3.35 20.51 -2.87
N ALA A 19 4.02 19.58 -2.19
CA ALA A 19 5.46 19.66 -1.95
C ALA A 19 6.27 19.64 -3.25
N LEU A 20 5.86 18.83 -4.23
CA LEU A 20 6.46 18.79 -5.56
C LEU A 20 6.36 20.15 -6.27
N ALA A 21 5.16 20.75 -6.25
CA ALA A 21 4.91 22.03 -6.91
C ALA A 21 5.69 23.19 -6.25
N THR A 22 5.83 23.18 -4.93
CA THR A 22 6.47 24.28 -4.18
C THR A 22 7.99 24.15 -4.10
N PHE A 23 8.50 22.95 -3.83
CA PHE A 23 9.92 22.73 -3.49
C PHE A 23 10.69 21.92 -4.55
N GLY A 24 9.98 21.26 -5.46
CA GLY A 24 10.59 20.44 -6.51
C GLY A 24 10.92 19.00 -6.08
N PRO A 25 11.28 18.15 -7.05
CA PRO A 25 11.40 16.69 -6.87
C PRO A 25 12.62 16.24 -6.07
N SER A 26 13.62 17.09 -5.90
CA SER A 26 14.83 16.80 -5.10
C SER A 26 14.76 17.35 -3.68
N SER A 27 13.66 18.02 -3.32
CA SER A 27 13.54 18.63 -1.99
C SER A 27 13.37 17.56 -0.90
N PRO A 28 13.95 17.77 0.30
CA PRO A 28 13.73 16.87 1.43
C PRO A 28 12.24 16.73 1.78
N GLN A 29 11.45 17.80 1.62
CA GLN A 29 10.02 17.80 1.89
C GLN A 29 9.28 16.84 0.96
N TYR A 30 9.53 16.92 -0.34
CA TYR A 30 8.92 16.01 -1.32
C TYR A 30 9.38 14.57 -1.10
N LEU A 31 10.69 14.35 -0.92
CA LEU A 31 11.26 13.00 -0.77
C LEU A 31 10.74 12.30 0.48
N ASN A 32 10.66 13.00 1.62
CA ASN A 32 10.13 12.45 2.86
C ASN A 32 8.66 12.02 2.71
N ILE A 33 7.83 12.84 2.07
CA ILE A 33 6.43 12.48 1.83
C ILE A 33 6.33 11.32 0.85
N LYS A 34 7.16 11.29 -0.20
CA LYS A 34 7.21 10.19 -1.15
C LYS A 34 7.52 8.86 -0.45
N TYR A 35 8.50 8.83 0.45
CA TYR A 35 8.83 7.62 1.20
C TYR A 35 7.66 7.12 2.06
N MET A 36 6.92 8.03 2.71
CA MET A 36 5.72 7.65 3.48
C MET A 36 4.62 7.06 2.59
N VAL A 37 4.41 7.62 1.38
CA VAL A 37 3.45 7.07 0.42
C VAL A 37 3.88 5.68 -0.07
N ASP A 38 5.17 5.53 -0.41
CA ASP A 38 5.73 4.26 -0.88
C ASP A 38 5.60 3.17 0.20
N GLU A 39 5.93 3.48 1.46
CA GLU A 39 5.78 2.58 2.59
C GLU A 39 4.31 2.17 2.80
N HIS A 40 3.37 3.12 2.73
CA HIS A 40 1.95 2.83 2.89
C HIS A 40 1.44 1.88 1.80
N MET A 41 1.87 2.08 0.55
CA MET A 41 1.51 1.22 -0.58
C MET A 41 2.13 -0.17 -0.48
N ALA A 42 3.40 -0.26 -0.06
CA ALA A 42 4.06 -1.54 0.18
C ALA A 42 3.34 -2.32 1.29
N ASN A 43 3.00 -1.66 2.40
CA ASN A 43 2.29 -2.27 3.51
C ASN A 43 0.87 -2.71 3.11
N ALA A 44 0.17 -1.92 2.30
CA ALA A 44 -1.13 -2.31 1.76
C ALA A 44 -1.03 -3.56 0.88
N ALA A 45 -0.06 -3.61 -0.04
CA ALA A 45 0.19 -4.77 -0.89
C ALA A 45 0.56 -6.02 -0.08
N LEU A 46 1.42 -5.90 0.94
CA LEU A 46 1.78 -7.01 1.84
C LEU A 46 0.58 -7.53 2.62
N ARG A 47 -0.31 -6.64 3.08
CA ARG A 47 -1.57 -7.03 3.73
C ARG A 47 -2.47 -7.77 2.75
N SER A 48 -2.63 -7.26 1.54
CA SER A 48 -3.41 -7.95 0.50
C SER A 48 -2.87 -9.35 0.18
N LEU A 49 -1.55 -9.54 0.14
CA LEU A 49 -0.92 -10.85 -0.06
C LEU A 49 -1.11 -11.79 1.14
N SER A 50 -1.00 -11.26 2.37
CA SER A 50 -1.19 -12.05 3.60
C SER A 50 -2.63 -12.52 3.79
N LEU A 51 -3.59 -11.84 3.15
CA LEU A 51 -5.02 -12.14 3.21
C LEU A 51 -5.47 -13.14 2.13
N ASP A 52 -4.56 -13.82 1.43
CA ASP A 52 -4.88 -14.92 0.51
C ASP A 52 -4.65 -16.31 1.16
N PRO A 53 -5.63 -16.88 1.88
CA PRO A 53 -5.52 -18.21 2.47
C PRO A 53 -5.72 -19.36 1.46
N ARG A 54 -5.83 -19.12 0.14
CA ARG A 54 -6.25 -20.15 -0.81
C ARG A 54 -5.13 -20.69 -1.70
N LYS A 55 -4.30 -21.56 -1.12
CA LYS A 55 -3.77 -22.75 -1.83
C LYS A 55 -3.12 -23.77 -0.89
N LYS A 56 -3.88 -24.31 0.07
CA LYS A 56 -3.39 -25.46 0.87
C LYS A 56 -4.44 -26.51 1.23
N ASP A 57 -5.57 -26.56 0.52
CA ASP A 57 -6.62 -27.58 0.74
C ASP A 57 -6.91 -28.47 -0.48
N ASP A 58 -6.05 -28.50 -1.52
CA ASP A 58 -6.24 -29.35 -2.71
C ASP A 58 -5.36 -30.63 -2.72
N LEU A 59 -4.83 -31.08 -1.57
CA LEU A 59 -4.01 -32.31 -1.50
C LEU A 59 -4.57 -33.38 -0.55
N LYS A 60 -5.82 -33.26 -0.09
CA LYS A 60 -6.48 -34.29 0.73
C LYS A 60 -7.73 -34.80 0.03
N GLY A 61 -7.57 -35.66 -0.97
CA GLY A 61 -8.73 -36.27 -1.64
C GLY A 61 -8.48 -37.38 -2.66
N SER A 62 -7.25 -37.65 -3.09
CA SER A 62 -6.98 -38.74 -4.04
C SER A 62 -6.55 -40.02 -3.31
N ASN A 63 -7.47 -40.65 -2.60
CA ASN A 63 -7.41 -42.09 -2.30
C ASN A 63 -8.81 -42.59 -1.94
N MET A 64 -9.45 -43.28 -2.90
CA MET A 64 -10.36 -44.45 -2.74
C MET A 64 -11.24 -44.59 -3.98
N SER A 65 -10.84 -45.50 -4.88
CA SER A 65 -11.60 -46.67 -5.36
C SER A 65 -11.06 -47.18 -6.69
#